data_AF-A0AAP0F2W7-F1
#
_entry.id   AF-A0AAP0F2W7-F1
#
_cell.length_a   1.000
_cell.length_b   1.000
_cell.length_c   1.000
_cell.angle_alpha   90.00
_cell.angle_beta   90.00
_cell.angle_gamma   90.00
#
_symmetry.space_group_name_H-M   'P 1'
#
loop_
_entity.id
_entity.type
_entity.pdbx_description
1 polymer ?
#
loop_
_entity_poly.entity_id
_entity_poly.type
_entity_poly.pdbx_seq_one_letter_code
_entity_poly.pdbx_strand_id
1 'polypeptide(L)'
;MAPKELEELRTQLNELGEKGFITPSMSPWGAPVLFVKKKDGSLRLCIDYRQLNKMTIRNKYPLPRIDDLFDQLRGAKFFSKIDLRSGYHQLRIREEDRYKTAFSTRYGHYQFTVMPFGLTNAPAIFMDLMHRVLKPYLDRFVIVFIDDILIYSKTREDHKQHLRETLQTLREHRLFAKFSKCEFWLAEVKFLGHVVGAAGIAVDPSKIQTITDWPTPSSVSEIRSFLGLAGYYRRFVKDFSKIASPMTRLTQKDVAYEWTEKCEAAFAQLKRSLTTAPVLVLPEAGLGFLVYTDACYTGLGCVLMQGSGVVAYASRQLKVHEKNYPTHDLELAAVVFALKTWRYLLYGEKFTLFTDHKSLTYLFTQKELNMRQRRWLEYLKDYDFSLEYHPGKANVVADALSRRPSRDTEVVTCHMMHEYGLLEAATIVCQTEVPIETQVMICAQMRLQTVSTQRVSEGQRNDQSYSRFSELVRSAECTDWAETTDQCLRYRGRLWIPEVPELRDEILQESHRSRFTVHPGRTKMYHDMRRHFWWPGMKADVSRFIRNCGICQQVKAEHRRPGGLLLYRFLFPDGNGKTSLWILSRITEDREET
;
A
#
# COMPACT_ATOMS: atom_id res chain seq x y z
N MET A 1 4.06 -22.94 -43.17
CA MET A 1 3.77 -21.54 -43.58
C MET A 1 2.90 -21.57 -44.81
N ALA A 2 1.88 -20.72 -44.85
CA ALA A 2 1.00 -20.56 -46.00
C ALA A 2 1.74 -19.91 -47.19
N PRO A 3 1.25 -20.03 -48.45
CA PRO A 3 1.93 -19.45 -49.61
C PRO A 3 2.24 -17.96 -49.50
N LYS A 4 1.30 -17.15 -48.99
CA LYS A 4 1.51 -15.70 -48.77
C LYS A 4 2.62 -15.41 -47.74
N GLU A 5 2.73 -16.24 -46.69
CA GLU A 5 3.79 -16.10 -45.69
C GLU A 5 5.16 -16.49 -46.26
N LEU A 6 5.20 -17.44 -47.20
CA LEU A 6 6.44 -17.86 -47.86
C LEU A 6 6.98 -16.78 -48.81
N GLU A 7 6.10 -16.12 -49.55
CA GLU A 7 6.47 -14.97 -50.39
C GLU A 7 7.04 -13.83 -49.54
N GLU A 8 6.34 -13.48 -48.46
CA GLU A 8 6.79 -12.45 -47.52
C GLU A 8 8.11 -12.82 -46.82
N LEU A 9 8.27 -14.09 -46.46
CA LEU A 9 9.53 -14.61 -45.89
C LEU A 9 10.69 -14.40 -46.84
N ARG A 10 10.51 -14.73 -48.13
CA ARG A 10 11.54 -14.54 -49.14
C ARG A 10 11.91 -13.06 -49.28
N THR A 11 10.94 -12.16 -49.32
CA THR A 11 11.17 -10.71 -49.38
C THR A 11 11.98 -10.22 -48.17
N GLN A 12 11.56 -10.58 -46.95
CA GLN A 12 12.26 -10.14 -45.73
C GLN A 12 13.66 -10.78 -45.59
N LEU A 13 13.85 -12.03 -46.01
CA LEU A 13 15.18 -12.66 -46.03
C LEU A 13 16.14 -11.95 -46.99
N ASN A 14 15.67 -11.61 -48.20
CA ASN A 14 16.46 -10.87 -49.18
C ASN A 14 16.86 -9.50 -48.62
N GLU A 15 15.91 -8.75 -48.06
CA GLU A 15 16.20 -7.45 -47.44
C GLU A 15 17.22 -7.52 -46.30
N LEU A 16 17.12 -8.55 -45.44
CA LEU A 16 18.05 -8.75 -44.33
C LEU A 16 19.45 -9.16 -44.85
N GLY A 17 19.50 -9.96 -45.92
CA GLY A 17 20.73 -10.36 -46.58
C GLY A 17 21.44 -9.20 -47.27
N GLU A 18 20.71 -8.39 -48.04
CA GLU A 18 21.24 -7.19 -48.72
C GLU A 18 21.80 -6.16 -47.74
N LYS A 19 21.15 -6.01 -46.57
CA LYS A 19 21.64 -5.14 -45.48
C LYS A 19 22.83 -5.75 -44.72
N GLY A 20 23.20 -6.99 -45.00
CA GLY A 20 24.27 -7.73 -44.31
C GLY A 20 23.93 -8.09 -42.86
N PHE A 21 22.66 -8.06 -42.48
CA PHE A 21 22.21 -8.37 -41.11
C PHE A 21 22.16 -9.88 -40.83
N ILE A 22 22.02 -10.68 -41.88
CA ILE A 22 22.07 -12.14 -41.81
C ILE A 22 23.06 -12.68 -42.83
N THR A 23 23.62 -13.85 -42.54
CA THR A 23 24.46 -14.63 -43.47
C THR A 23 24.00 -16.09 -43.46
N PRO A 24 24.22 -16.86 -44.53
CA PRO A 24 24.05 -18.31 -44.50
C PRO A 24 24.85 -18.93 -43.34
N SER A 25 24.31 -19.97 -42.72
CA SER A 25 24.90 -20.62 -41.55
C SER A 25 24.87 -22.14 -41.66
N MET A 26 25.94 -22.79 -41.21
CA MET A 26 25.99 -24.24 -40.99
C MET A 26 25.97 -24.57 -39.49
N SER A 27 25.46 -23.66 -38.66
CA SER A 27 25.40 -23.83 -37.22
C SER A 27 24.59 -25.08 -36.83
N PRO A 28 25.00 -25.81 -35.78
CA PRO A 28 24.19 -26.89 -35.21
C PRO A 28 22.95 -26.38 -34.46
N TRP A 29 22.83 -25.05 -34.25
CA TRP A 29 21.66 -24.41 -33.67
C TRP A 29 20.65 -24.05 -34.76
N GLY A 30 19.36 -24.07 -34.43
CA GLY A 30 18.33 -23.59 -35.36
C GLY A 30 17.04 -23.24 -34.62
N ALA A 31 16.69 -21.95 -34.61
CA ALA A 31 15.41 -21.47 -34.13
C ALA A 31 14.36 -21.44 -35.26
N PRO A 32 13.09 -21.78 -35.00
CA PRO A 32 12.04 -21.68 -36.01
C PRO A 32 11.61 -20.22 -36.20
N VAL A 33 11.10 -19.94 -37.39
CA VAL A 33 10.54 -18.63 -37.78
C VAL A 33 9.02 -18.64 -37.67
N LEU A 34 8.46 -17.54 -37.19
CA LEU A 34 7.04 -17.28 -37.05
C LEU A 34 6.70 -15.90 -37.60
N PHE A 35 5.47 -15.71 -38.06
CA PHE A 35 4.97 -14.39 -38.45
C PHE A 35 3.96 -13.86 -37.44
N VAL A 36 4.06 -12.56 -37.17
CA VAL A 36 3.10 -11.82 -36.35
C VAL A 36 2.52 -10.70 -37.20
N LYS A 37 1.19 -10.57 -37.25
CA LYS A 37 0.53 -9.46 -37.94
C LYS A 37 0.76 -8.16 -37.17
N LYS A 38 1.23 -7.12 -37.85
CA LYS A 38 1.27 -5.75 -37.35
C LYS A 38 -0.13 -5.13 -37.40
N LYS A 39 -0.31 -3.98 -36.74
CA LYS A 39 -1.56 -3.21 -36.75
C LYS A 39 -1.98 -2.77 -38.15
N ASP A 40 -1.02 -2.54 -39.03
CA ASP A 40 -1.24 -2.18 -40.45
C ASP A 40 -1.53 -3.39 -41.35
N GLY A 41 -1.65 -4.60 -40.78
CA GLY A 41 -1.90 -5.84 -41.51
C GLY A 41 -0.64 -6.49 -42.13
N SER A 42 0.50 -5.81 -42.15
CA SER A 42 1.76 -6.37 -42.65
C SER A 42 2.30 -7.46 -41.71
N LEU A 43 3.04 -8.43 -42.25
CA LEU A 43 3.63 -9.50 -41.44
C LEU A 43 5.02 -9.07 -40.92
N ARG A 44 5.30 -9.40 -39.66
CA ARG A 44 6.61 -9.22 -39.03
C ARG A 44 7.28 -10.58 -38.86
N LEU A 45 8.47 -10.74 -39.45
CA LEU A 45 9.32 -11.89 -39.21
C LEU A 45 9.79 -11.90 -37.75
N CYS A 46 9.47 -12.98 -37.04
CA CYS A 46 9.86 -13.21 -35.65
C CYS A 46 10.58 -14.55 -35.55
N ILE A 47 11.69 -14.59 -34.83
CA ILE A 47 12.44 -15.83 -34.60
C ILE A 47 12.17 -16.28 -33.18
N ASP A 48 11.80 -17.54 -33.03
CA ASP A 48 11.44 -18.10 -31.74
C ASP A 48 12.69 -18.53 -30.96
N TYR A 49 13.34 -17.56 -30.33
CA TYR A 49 14.49 -17.80 -29.46
C TYR A 49 14.12 -18.30 -28.06
N ARG A 50 12.90 -18.77 -27.79
CA ARG A 50 12.49 -19.20 -26.43
C ARG A 50 13.44 -20.25 -25.84
N GLN A 51 13.92 -21.21 -26.63
CA GLN A 51 14.86 -22.23 -26.15
C GLN A 51 16.25 -21.65 -25.88
N LEU A 52 16.79 -20.86 -26.84
CA LEU A 52 18.06 -20.16 -26.67
C LEU A 52 18.06 -19.27 -25.43
N ASN A 53 16.98 -18.55 -25.21
CA ASN A 53 16.75 -17.68 -24.05
C ASN A 53 16.77 -18.43 -22.71
N LYS A 54 16.37 -19.71 -22.66
CA LYS A 54 16.45 -20.53 -21.44
C LYS A 54 17.89 -20.92 -21.10
N MET A 55 18.72 -21.13 -22.11
CA MET A 55 20.13 -21.51 -21.96
C MET A 55 21.05 -20.30 -21.75
N THR A 56 20.57 -19.11 -22.11
CA THR A 56 21.35 -17.87 -22.01
C THR A 56 21.36 -17.36 -20.57
N ILE A 57 22.55 -17.08 -20.04
CA ILE A 57 22.71 -16.46 -18.73
C ILE A 57 22.11 -15.05 -18.78
N ARG A 58 21.12 -14.78 -17.93
CA ARG A 58 20.40 -13.51 -17.93
C ARG A 58 21.25 -12.39 -17.35
N ASN A 59 21.42 -11.33 -18.13
CA ASN A 59 22.01 -10.09 -17.66
C ASN A 59 20.97 -9.31 -16.84
N LYS A 60 21.20 -9.17 -15.54
CA LYS A 60 20.35 -8.37 -14.63
C LYS A 60 20.80 -6.92 -14.64
N TYR A 61 20.80 -6.29 -15.81
CA TYR A 61 21.12 -4.87 -15.92
C TYR A 61 20.06 -4.06 -15.15
N PRO A 62 20.45 -3.14 -14.26
CA PRO A 62 19.50 -2.36 -13.49
C PRO A 62 18.81 -1.36 -14.41
N LEU A 63 17.53 -1.60 -14.71
CA LEU A 63 16.70 -0.59 -15.36
C LEU A 63 16.26 0.43 -14.29
N PRO A 64 16.34 1.74 -14.58
CA PRO A 64 15.87 2.77 -13.67
C PRO A 64 14.37 2.60 -13.43
N ARG A 65 13.90 2.96 -12.22
CA ARG A 65 12.45 2.97 -11.99
C ARG A 65 11.85 4.13 -12.77
N ILE A 66 10.63 3.91 -13.24
CA ILE A 66 9.89 4.91 -14.01
C ILE A 66 9.67 6.19 -13.19
N ASP A 67 9.41 6.03 -11.89
CA ASP A 67 9.27 7.16 -10.98
C ASP A 67 10.57 7.98 -10.89
N ASP A 68 11.74 7.33 -10.80
CA ASP A 68 13.04 8.00 -10.77
C ASP A 68 13.29 8.80 -12.07
N LEU A 69 12.88 8.25 -13.22
CA LEU A 69 12.98 8.95 -14.51
C LEU A 69 12.07 10.18 -14.55
N PHE A 70 10.88 10.08 -13.97
CA PHE A 70 9.94 11.19 -13.92
C PHE A 70 10.44 12.35 -13.08
N ASP A 71 11.07 12.08 -11.93
CA ASP A 71 11.61 13.11 -11.06
C ASP A 71 12.68 13.98 -11.76
N GLN A 72 13.41 13.42 -12.74
CA GLN A 72 14.38 14.18 -13.54
C GLN A 72 13.74 15.24 -14.44
N LEU A 73 12.47 15.05 -14.83
CA LEU A 73 11.76 15.96 -15.73
C LEU A 73 11.28 17.25 -15.04
N ARG A 74 11.70 17.49 -13.80
CA ARG A 74 11.30 18.64 -13.00
C ARG A 74 11.58 19.97 -13.70
N GLY A 75 10.53 20.80 -13.77
CA GLY A 75 10.59 22.15 -14.32
C GLY A 75 10.84 22.20 -15.83
N ALA A 76 10.92 21.04 -16.50
CA ALA A 76 11.05 20.97 -17.94
C ALA A 76 9.76 21.48 -18.60
N LYS A 77 9.95 22.29 -19.66
CA LYS A 77 8.87 22.89 -20.46
C LYS A 77 8.96 22.48 -21.93
N PHE A 78 10.13 22.02 -22.35
CA PHE A 78 10.42 21.64 -23.72
C PHE A 78 10.95 20.22 -23.76
N PHE A 79 10.34 19.40 -24.60
CA PHE A 79 10.65 17.98 -24.74
C PHE A 79 10.89 17.63 -26.21
N SER A 80 11.82 16.72 -26.44
CA SER A 80 12.02 16.10 -27.75
C SER A 80 12.28 14.62 -27.55
N LYS A 81 11.68 13.79 -28.40
CA LYS A 81 11.79 12.33 -28.36
C LYS A 81 12.48 11.84 -29.64
N ILE A 82 13.52 11.04 -29.46
CA ILE A 82 14.27 10.40 -30.54
C ILE A 82 14.07 8.88 -30.43
N ASP A 83 13.49 8.27 -31.47
CA ASP A 83 13.31 6.82 -31.62
C ASP A 83 14.43 6.27 -32.52
N LEU A 84 15.22 5.31 -32.01
CA LEU A 84 16.30 4.71 -32.77
C LEU A 84 15.79 3.70 -33.81
N ARG A 85 16.34 3.73 -35.02
CA ARG A 85 15.91 2.88 -36.14
C ARG A 85 16.26 1.43 -35.84
N SER A 86 15.25 0.58 -35.64
CA SER A 86 15.41 -0.87 -35.40
C SER A 86 16.53 -1.13 -34.39
N GLY A 87 16.47 -0.47 -33.22
CA GLY A 87 17.57 -0.27 -32.26
C GLY A 87 18.58 -1.41 -32.18
N TYR A 88 18.12 -2.63 -31.91
CA TYR A 88 19.02 -3.79 -31.76
C TYR A 88 19.85 -4.12 -33.01
N HIS A 89 19.34 -3.93 -34.23
CA HIS A 89 20.09 -4.24 -35.45
C HIS A 89 21.30 -3.31 -35.65
N GLN A 90 21.44 -2.24 -34.86
CA GLN A 90 22.63 -1.37 -34.87
C GLN A 90 23.78 -1.96 -34.03
N LEU A 91 23.49 -2.93 -33.15
CA LEU A 91 24.49 -3.65 -32.36
C LEU A 91 25.00 -4.87 -33.12
N ARG A 92 26.32 -5.03 -33.21
CA ARG A 92 26.94 -6.24 -33.75
C ARG A 92 26.97 -7.35 -32.71
N ILE A 93 26.70 -8.58 -33.14
CA ILE A 93 26.95 -9.77 -32.33
C ILE A 93 28.43 -10.14 -32.43
N ARG A 94 29.03 -10.48 -31.29
CA ARG A 94 30.38 -11.05 -31.23
C ARG A 94 30.47 -12.25 -32.17
N GLU A 95 31.54 -12.35 -32.94
CA GLU A 95 31.69 -13.36 -34.00
C GLU A 95 31.50 -14.78 -33.49
N GLU A 96 32.10 -15.06 -32.33
CA GLU A 96 32.00 -16.33 -31.62
C GLU A 96 30.58 -16.70 -31.19
N ASP A 97 29.65 -15.74 -31.08
CA ASP A 97 28.27 -15.99 -30.63
C ASP A 97 27.24 -15.98 -31.75
N ARG A 98 27.62 -15.57 -32.98
CA ARG A 98 26.69 -15.47 -34.12
C ARG A 98 25.97 -16.78 -34.41
N TYR A 99 26.69 -17.91 -34.35
CA TYR A 99 26.14 -19.24 -34.64
C TYR A 99 24.97 -19.63 -33.73
N LYS A 100 24.90 -19.10 -32.50
CA LYS A 100 23.80 -19.37 -31.55
C LYS A 100 22.48 -18.74 -31.99
N THR A 101 22.55 -17.66 -32.80
CA THR A 101 21.38 -16.97 -33.34
C THR A 101 20.84 -17.61 -34.61
N ALA A 102 21.38 -18.75 -35.02
CA ALA A 102 20.98 -19.40 -36.25
C ALA A 102 19.49 -19.79 -36.23
N PHE A 103 18.84 -19.66 -37.38
CA PHE A 103 17.43 -19.90 -37.58
C PHE A 103 17.17 -20.60 -38.90
N SER A 104 16.16 -21.48 -38.88
CA SER A 104 15.83 -22.36 -39.99
C SER A 104 14.60 -21.88 -40.73
N THR A 105 14.72 -21.84 -42.05
CA THR A 105 13.62 -21.49 -42.95
C THR A 105 13.51 -22.53 -44.07
N ARG A 106 12.43 -22.47 -44.85
CA ARG A 106 12.28 -23.30 -46.06
C ARG A 106 13.36 -23.01 -47.10
N TYR A 107 13.91 -21.80 -47.12
CA TYR A 107 14.86 -21.32 -48.14
C TYR A 107 16.32 -21.49 -47.73
N GLY A 108 16.58 -21.95 -46.52
CA GLY A 108 17.92 -22.15 -46.02
C GLY A 108 18.05 -21.87 -44.53
N HIS A 109 19.29 -21.98 -44.09
CA HIS A 109 19.70 -21.79 -42.71
C HIS A 109 20.57 -20.55 -42.62
N TYR A 110 20.22 -19.64 -41.71
CA TYR A 110 20.82 -18.31 -41.62
C TYR A 110 21.16 -17.99 -40.17
N GLN A 111 22.12 -17.09 -39.96
CA GLN A 111 22.46 -16.55 -38.65
C GLN A 111 22.57 -15.03 -38.71
N PHE A 112 22.39 -14.37 -37.58
CA PHE A 112 22.51 -12.92 -37.50
C PHE A 112 23.96 -12.46 -37.28
N THR A 113 24.32 -11.36 -37.93
CA THR A 113 25.56 -10.60 -37.68
C THR A 113 25.33 -9.44 -36.71
N VAL A 114 24.09 -8.95 -36.64
CA VAL A 114 23.62 -7.87 -35.76
C VAL A 114 22.56 -8.40 -34.80
N MET A 115 22.34 -7.76 -33.67
CA MET A 115 21.48 -8.29 -32.62
C MET A 115 20.00 -8.37 -33.07
N PRO A 116 19.41 -9.58 -33.21
CA PRO A 116 18.02 -9.71 -33.60
C PRO A 116 17.08 -9.43 -32.42
N PHE A 117 15.83 -9.13 -32.76
CA PHE A 117 14.74 -9.12 -31.78
C PHE A 117 14.51 -10.52 -31.20
N GLY A 118 14.10 -10.57 -29.93
CA GLY A 118 13.71 -11.81 -29.25
C GLY A 118 14.79 -12.42 -28.36
N LEU A 119 16.03 -11.91 -28.38
CA LEU A 119 17.07 -12.33 -27.44
C LEU A 119 16.86 -11.71 -26.05
N THR A 120 17.01 -12.50 -24.99
CA THR A 120 16.73 -12.09 -23.60
C THR A 120 17.56 -10.90 -23.15
N ASN A 121 18.84 -10.83 -23.54
CA ASN A 121 19.77 -9.80 -23.08
C ASN A 121 19.83 -8.58 -24.01
N ALA A 122 19.09 -8.56 -25.12
CA ALA A 122 19.15 -7.47 -26.09
C ALA A 122 18.80 -6.09 -25.49
N PRO A 123 17.71 -5.93 -24.72
CA PRO A 123 17.38 -4.66 -24.08
C PRO A 123 18.46 -4.21 -23.09
N ALA A 124 19.03 -5.14 -22.32
CA ALA A 124 20.06 -4.84 -21.32
C ALA A 124 21.36 -4.33 -21.96
N ILE A 125 21.81 -4.98 -23.04
CA ILE A 125 23.02 -4.57 -23.76
C ILE A 125 22.80 -3.22 -24.47
N PHE A 126 21.61 -3.01 -25.04
CA PHE A 126 21.29 -1.74 -25.67
C PHE A 126 21.26 -0.59 -24.67
N MET A 127 20.66 -0.80 -23.49
CA MET A 127 20.69 0.16 -22.40
C MET A 127 22.10 0.49 -21.91
N ASP A 128 22.95 -0.52 -21.73
CA ASP A 128 24.36 -0.32 -21.38
C ASP A 128 25.12 0.51 -22.44
N LEU A 129 24.90 0.23 -23.72
CA LEU A 129 25.48 1.04 -24.80
C LEU A 129 25.01 2.50 -24.71
N MET A 130 23.69 2.73 -24.63
CA MET A 130 23.15 4.09 -24.57
C MET A 130 23.65 4.83 -23.33
N HIS A 131 23.74 4.15 -22.19
CA HIS A 131 24.27 4.74 -20.97
C HIS A 131 25.74 5.15 -21.11
N ARG A 132 26.56 4.37 -21.83
CA ARG A 132 27.97 4.73 -22.09
C ARG A 132 28.08 5.90 -23.06
N VAL A 133 27.30 5.90 -24.13
CA VAL A 133 27.32 6.93 -25.18
C VAL A 133 26.81 8.27 -24.67
N LEU A 134 25.70 8.28 -23.92
CA LEU A 134 25.04 9.49 -23.44
C LEU A 134 25.37 9.82 -21.98
N LYS A 135 26.34 9.11 -21.37
CA LYS A 135 26.79 9.30 -19.99
C LYS A 135 26.96 10.78 -19.58
N PRO A 136 27.54 11.67 -20.41
CA PRO A 136 27.74 13.08 -20.02
C PRO A 136 26.45 13.89 -19.84
N TYR A 137 25.32 13.40 -20.37
CA TYR A 137 24.04 14.09 -20.43
C TYR A 137 22.93 13.41 -19.60
N LEU A 138 23.16 12.17 -19.16
CA LEU A 138 22.29 11.48 -18.21
C LEU A 138 22.15 12.29 -16.93
N ASP A 139 20.96 12.25 -16.32
CA ASP A 139 20.59 12.97 -15.10
C ASP A 139 20.70 14.51 -15.21
N ARG A 140 20.91 15.04 -16.42
CA ARG A 140 20.99 16.50 -16.69
C ARG A 140 19.90 16.98 -17.62
N PHE A 141 19.82 16.37 -18.81
CA PHE A 141 18.83 16.75 -19.82
C PHE A 141 18.44 15.61 -20.79
N VAL A 142 19.00 14.40 -20.59
CA VAL A 142 18.68 13.23 -21.39
C VAL A 142 18.23 12.08 -20.47
N ILE A 143 17.10 11.48 -20.82
CA ILE A 143 16.64 10.20 -20.29
C ILE A 143 16.69 9.17 -21.41
N VAL A 144 17.24 8.01 -21.10
CA VAL A 144 17.21 6.86 -22.01
C VAL A 144 16.33 5.77 -21.41
N PHE A 145 15.40 5.24 -22.21
CA PHE A 145 14.68 4.04 -21.87
C PHE A 145 14.52 3.12 -23.09
N ILE A 146 15.32 2.06 -23.10
CA ILE A 146 15.47 1.09 -24.18
C ILE A 146 15.78 1.84 -25.49
N ASP A 147 14.85 1.90 -26.44
CA ASP A 147 15.03 2.49 -27.77
C ASP A 147 14.65 3.98 -27.83
N ASP A 148 14.05 4.51 -26.75
CA ASP A 148 13.56 5.88 -26.66
C ASP A 148 14.58 6.77 -25.93
N ILE A 149 15.02 7.84 -26.59
CA ILE A 149 15.81 8.92 -25.98
C ILE A 149 14.90 10.13 -25.82
N LEU A 150 14.69 10.55 -24.58
CA LEU A 150 13.93 11.74 -24.22
C LEU A 150 14.89 12.85 -23.83
N ILE A 151 14.79 13.99 -24.51
CA ILE A 151 15.55 15.21 -24.23
C ILE A 151 14.58 16.20 -23.58
N TYR A 152 14.99 16.81 -22.47
CA TYR A 152 14.15 17.75 -21.72
C TYR A 152 14.92 19.00 -21.31
N SER A 153 14.26 20.16 -21.32
CA SER A 153 14.87 21.45 -20.97
C SER A 153 13.87 22.42 -20.35
N LYS A 154 14.40 23.37 -19.57
CA LYS A 154 13.61 24.43 -18.92
C LYS A 154 13.36 25.63 -19.83
N THR A 155 14.35 26.00 -20.65
CA THR A 155 14.28 27.12 -21.60
C THR A 155 14.40 26.62 -23.04
N ARG A 156 14.01 27.47 -23.99
CA ARG A 156 14.04 27.14 -25.42
C ARG A 156 15.48 27.12 -25.94
N GLU A 157 16.31 28.02 -25.42
CA GLU A 157 17.72 28.18 -25.74
C GLU A 157 18.51 26.95 -25.29
N ASP A 158 18.32 26.50 -24.04
CA ASP A 158 18.93 25.27 -23.53
C ASP A 158 18.50 24.06 -24.38
N HIS A 159 17.21 23.99 -24.76
CA HIS A 159 16.70 22.88 -25.57
C HIS A 159 17.36 22.80 -26.95
N LYS A 160 17.64 23.96 -27.57
CA LYS A 160 18.36 24.02 -28.84
C LYS A 160 19.76 23.41 -28.69
N GLN A 161 20.45 23.75 -27.61
CA GLN A 161 21.80 23.27 -27.34
C GLN A 161 21.80 21.78 -27.00
N HIS A 162 20.92 21.34 -26.10
CA HIS A 162 20.77 19.94 -25.70
C HIS A 162 20.45 19.02 -26.88
N LEU A 163 19.58 19.45 -27.80
CA LEU A 163 19.30 18.73 -29.05
C LEU A 163 20.55 18.60 -29.92
N ARG A 164 21.31 19.69 -30.07
CA ARG A 164 22.52 19.70 -30.88
C ARG A 164 23.57 18.73 -30.34
N GLU A 165 23.84 18.79 -29.04
CA GLU A 165 24.80 17.91 -28.36
C GLU A 165 24.40 16.44 -28.45
N THR A 166 23.12 16.13 -28.22
CA THR A 166 22.61 14.76 -28.30
C THR A 166 22.73 14.21 -29.72
N LEU A 167 22.25 14.95 -30.73
CA LEU A 167 22.31 14.52 -32.13
C LEU A 167 23.74 14.40 -32.65
N GLN A 168 24.65 15.28 -32.21
CA GLN A 168 26.06 15.20 -32.53
C GLN A 168 26.69 13.93 -31.94
N THR A 169 26.42 13.63 -30.68
CA THR A 169 26.93 12.43 -30.00
C THR A 169 26.43 11.14 -30.68
N LEU A 170 25.15 11.10 -31.07
CA LEU A 170 24.59 9.98 -31.84
C LEU A 170 25.28 9.83 -33.20
N ARG A 171 25.57 10.93 -33.90
CA ARG A 171 26.29 10.92 -35.17
C ARG A 171 27.72 10.39 -35.02
N GLU A 172 28.45 10.84 -34.00
CA GLU A 172 29.82 10.40 -33.71
C GLU A 172 29.89 8.89 -33.47
N HIS A 173 28.90 8.35 -32.75
CA HIS A 173 28.80 6.91 -32.46
C HIS A 173 28.07 6.11 -33.56
N ARG A 174 27.70 6.75 -34.68
CA ARG A 174 26.97 6.15 -35.81
C ARG A 174 25.68 5.44 -35.39
N LEU A 175 24.94 6.04 -34.46
CA LEU A 175 23.61 5.63 -34.04
C LEU A 175 22.56 6.39 -34.84
N PHE A 176 21.69 5.65 -35.52
CA PHE A 176 20.74 6.20 -36.47
C PHE A 176 19.32 6.22 -35.89
N ALA A 177 18.72 7.41 -35.86
CA ALA A 177 17.33 7.59 -35.50
C ALA A 177 16.38 7.40 -36.70
N LYS A 178 15.14 6.96 -36.43
CA LYS A 178 14.08 6.94 -37.43
C LYS A 178 13.34 8.26 -37.38
N PHE A 179 13.69 9.19 -38.29
CA PHE A 179 13.14 10.55 -38.30
C PHE A 179 11.60 10.59 -38.27
N SER A 180 10.91 9.71 -39.00
CA SER A 180 9.44 9.66 -39.03
C SER A 180 8.76 9.24 -37.73
N LYS A 181 9.53 8.84 -36.71
CA LYS A 181 9.05 8.54 -35.36
C LYS A 181 9.62 9.49 -34.29
N CYS A 182 10.50 10.40 -34.68
CA CYS A 182 11.05 11.39 -33.76
C CYS A 182 10.08 12.58 -33.66
N GLU A 183 9.98 13.15 -32.47
CA GLU A 183 9.12 14.30 -32.19
C GLU A 183 9.98 15.38 -31.53
N PHE A 184 9.87 16.63 -31.95
CA PHE A 184 10.74 17.71 -31.49
C PHE A 184 9.94 18.91 -31.00
N TRP A 185 10.51 19.66 -30.05
CA TRP A 185 9.95 20.92 -29.55
C TRP A 185 8.53 20.82 -28.99
N LEU A 186 8.25 19.72 -28.29
CA LEU A 186 6.96 19.47 -27.66
C LEU A 186 6.84 20.22 -26.32
N ALA A 187 5.65 20.76 -26.04
CA ALA A 187 5.31 21.27 -24.71
C ALA A 187 4.87 20.15 -23.76
N GLU A 188 4.30 19.08 -24.31
CA GLU A 188 3.91 17.86 -23.61
C GLU A 188 4.34 16.64 -24.42
N VAL A 189 4.86 15.61 -23.75
CA VAL A 189 5.39 14.41 -24.40
C VAL A 189 4.76 13.15 -23.83
N LYS A 190 4.46 12.19 -24.71
CA LYS A 190 4.07 10.84 -24.31
C LYS A 190 5.31 10.01 -24.01
N PHE A 191 5.53 9.71 -22.74
CA PHE A 191 6.67 8.95 -22.26
C PHE A 191 6.24 7.86 -21.28
N LEU A 192 6.65 6.61 -21.53
CA LEU A 192 6.35 5.45 -20.69
C LEU A 192 4.85 5.27 -20.37
N GLY A 193 3.95 5.61 -21.30
CA GLY A 193 2.50 5.50 -21.09
C GLY A 193 1.90 6.58 -20.18
N HIS A 194 2.62 7.68 -19.98
CA HIS A 194 2.17 8.90 -19.31
C HIS A 194 2.35 10.10 -20.24
N VAL A 195 1.60 11.17 -19.98
CA VAL A 195 1.80 12.49 -20.60
C VAL A 195 2.56 13.35 -19.59
N VAL A 196 3.74 13.83 -19.98
CA VAL A 196 4.55 14.72 -19.15
C VAL A 196 4.54 16.10 -19.77
N GLY A 197 4.29 17.12 -18.95
CA GLY A 197 4.31 18.52 -19.36
C GLY A 197 4.73 19.43 -18.22
N ALA A 198 4.68 20.74 -18.47
CA ALA A 198 5.05 21.75 -17.47
C ALA A 198 4.16 21.71 -16.20
N ALA A 199 2.93 21.23 -16.32
CA ALA A 199 1.99 21.10 -15.19
C ALA A 199 2.26 19.85 -14.32
N GLY A 200 3.08 18.90 -14.81
CA GLY A 200 3.35 17.64 -14.14
C GLY A 200 3.08 16.43 -15.03
N ILE A 201 2.65 15.33 -14.40
CA ILE A 201 2.47 14.03 -15.05
C ILE A 201 0.99 13.67 -15.03
N ALA A 202 0.46 13.30 -16.19
CA ALA A 202 -0.89 12.80 -16.35
C ALA A 202 -0.87 11.38 -16.95
N VAL A 203 -1.99 10.67 -16.84
CA VAL A 203 -2.19 9.38 -17.48
C VAL A 203 -2.39 9.58 -18.99
N ASP A 204 -1.80 8.73 -19.83
CA ASP A 204 -1.99 8.80 -21.29
C ASP A 204 -3.46 8.49 -21.67
N PRO A 205 -4.19 9.43 -22.31
CA PRO A 205 -5.59 9.23 -22.70
C PRO A 205 -5.83 8.00 -23.57
N SER A 206 -4.85 7.62 -24.41
CA SER A 206 -4.97 6.44 -25.27
C SER A 206 -4.96 5.13 -24.46
N LYS A 207 -4.27 5.12 -23.33
CA LYS A 207 -4.24 3.99 -22.38
C LYS A 207 -5.48 3.99 -21.50
N ILE A 208 -5.97 5.17 -21.11
CA ILE A 208 -7.24 5.31 -20.39
C ILE A 208 -8.40 4.79 -21.22
N GLN A 209 -8.45 5.10 -22.51
CA GLN A 209 -9.51 4.61 -23.39
C GLN A 209 -9.60 3.08 -23.39
N THR A 210 -8.44 2.41 -23.40
CA THR A 210 -8.39 0.93 -23.29
C THR A 210 -8.98 0.43 -21.97
N ILE A 211 -8.81 1.18 -20.87
CA ILE A 211 -9.35 0.85 -19.54
C ILE A 211 -10.86 1.13 -19.48
N THR A 212 -11.31 2.24 -20.07
CA THR A 212 -12.72 2.61 -20.15
C THR A 212 -13.52 1.56 -20.93
N ASP A 213 -13.02 1.19 -22.10
CA ASP A 213 -13.66 0.26 -23.03
C ASP A 213 -13.46 -1.22 -22.63
N TRP A 214 -12.74 -1.47 -21.54
CA TRP A 214 -12.44 -2.83 -21.08
C TRP A 214 -13.74 -3.57 -20.71
N PRO A 215 -14.04 -4.74 -21.31
CA PRO A 215 -15.26 -5.48 -20.99
C PRO A 215 -15.20 -6.01 -19.56
N THR A 216 -16.36 -6.24 -18.93
CA THR A 216 -16.40 -6.86 -17.59
C THR A 216 -15.63 -8.19 -17.62
N PRO A 217 -14.60 -8.36 -16.77
CA PRO A 217 -13.83 -9.59 -16.73
C PRO A 217 -14.73 -10.79 -16.49
N SER A 218 -14.50 -11.86 -17.26
CA SER A 218 -15.20 -13.14 -17.18
C SER A 218 -14.32 -14.25 -16.60
N SER A 219 -13.02 -13.99 -16.44
CA SER A 219 -12.04 -14.96 -15.95
C SER A 219 -10.98 -14.34 -15.03
N VAL A 220 -10.35 -15.19 -14.21
CA VAL A 220 -9.23 -14.78 -13.35
C VAL A 220 -8.05 -14.20 -14.15
N SER A 221 -7.82 -14.71 -15.36
CA SER A 221 -6.76 -14.21 -16.25
C SER A 221 -7.04 -12.77 -16.71
N GLU A 222 -8.30 -12.47 -17.04
CA GLU A 222 -8.74 -11.14 -17.43
C GLU A 222 -8.68 -10.17 -16.25
N ILE A 223 -9.09 -10.59 -15.04
CA ILE A 223 -8.93 -9.79 -13.82
C ILE A 223 -7.46 -9.43 -13.59
N ARG A 224 -6.56 -10.42 -13.68
CA ARG A 224 -5.11 -10.18 -13.50
C ARG A 224 -4.57 -9.21 -14.55
N SER A 225 -5.03 -9.34 -15.80
CA SER A 225 -4.64 -8.44 -16.89
C SER A 225 -5.12 -7.01 -16.64
N PHE A 226 -6.39 -6.84 -16.27
CA PHE A 226 -6.97 -5.54 -15.91
C PHE A 226 -6.28 -4.91 -14.70
N LEU A 227 -6.15 -5.65 -13.59
CA LEU A 227 -5.50 -5.16 -12.37
C LEU A 227 -4.01 -4.87 -12.60
N GLY A 228 -3.33 -5.60 -13.49
CA GLY A 228 -1.96 -5.31 -13.89
C GLY A 228 -1.85 -3.95 -14.59
N LEU A 229 -2.74 -3.68 -15.54
CA LEU A 229 -2.79 -2.39 -16.25
C LEU A 229 -3.23 -1.25 -15.35
N ALA A 230 -4.31 -1.41 -14.59
CA ALA A 230 -4.79 -0.40 -13.64
C ALA A 230 -3.76 -0.15 -12.52
N GLY A 231 -3.07 -1.20 -12.08
CA GLY A 231 -2.02 -1.14 -11.07
C GLY A 231 -0.80 -0.34 -11.51
N TYR A 232 -0.52 -0.27 -12.82
CA TYR A 232 0.51 0.61 -13.37
C TYR A 232 0.22 2.10 -13.03
N TYR A 233 -1.06 2.48 -13.06
CA TYR A 233 -1.52 3.83 -12.77
C TYR A 233 -1.97 4.05 -11.32
N ARG A 234 -1.67 3.11 -10.40
CA ARG A 234 -2.08 3.20 -8.99
C ARG A 234 -1.66 4.49 -8.29
N ARG A 235 -0.56 5.13 -8.72
CA ARG A 235 -0.05 6.36 -8.12
C ARG A 235 -0.95 7.58 -8.36
N PHE A 236 -1.92 7.47 -9.27
CA PHE A 236 -2.93 8.47 -9.58
C PHE A 236 -4.26 8.25 -8.85
N VAL A 237 -4.42 7.10 -8.19
CA VAL A 237 -5.69 6.67 -7.61
C VAL A 237 -5.57 6.56 -6.10
N LYS A 238 -6.30 7.43 -5.40
CA LYS A 238 -6.47 7.35 -3.95
C LYS A 238 -7.09 6.00 -3.57
N ASP A 239 -6.53 5.37 -2.53
CA ASP A 239 -7.05 4.12 -1.98
C ASP A 239 -7.20 2.95 -2.98
N PHE A 240 -6.41 2.95 -4.07
CA PHE A 240 -6.46 1.92 -5.12
C PHE A 240 -6.60 0.48 -4.59
N SER A 241 -5.81 0.11 -3.57
CA SER A 241 -5.81 -1.23 -2.99
C SER A 241 -7.11 -1.59 -2.27
N LYS A 242 -7.80 -0.60 -1.68
CA LYS A 242 -9.11 -0.79 -1.03
C LYS A 242 -10.17 -1.04 -2.12
N ILE A 243 -10.16 -0.22 -3.17
CA ILE A 243 -11.10 -0.34 -4.30
C ILE A 243 -10.89 -1.67 -5.04
N ALA A 244 -9.65 -2.03 -5.35
CA ALA A 244 -9.30 -3.26 -6.06
C ALA A 244 -9.49 -4.55 -5.23
N SER A 245 -9.83 -4.45 -3.93
CA SER A 245 -9.85 -5.60 -3.03
C SER A 245 -10.81 -6.72 -3.42
N PRO A 246 -12.08 -6.45 -3.80
CA PRO A 246 -13.01 -7.49 -4.21
C PRO A 246 -12.49 -8.30 -5.41
N MET A 247 -11.94 -7.61 -6.42
CA MET A 247 -11.36 -8.26 -7.59
C MET A 247 -10.05 -9.00 -7.28
N THR A 248 -9.21 -8.45 -6.42
CA THR A 248 -7.95 -9.11 -6.01
C THR A 248 -8.23 -10.43 -5.31
N ARG A 249 -9.31 -10.52 -4.51
CA ARG A 249 -9.74 -11.77 -3.86
C ARG A 249 -10.02 -12.90 -4.86
N LEU A 250 -10.64 -12.58 -6.00
CA LEU A 250 -10.92 -13.54 -7.08
C LEU A 250 -9.65 -14.09 -7.75
N THR A 251 -8.48 -13.47 -7.53
CA THR A 251 -7.21 -13.94 -8.09
C THR A 251 -6.44 -14.89 -7.18
N GLN A 252 -6.90 -15.07 -5.94
CA GLN A 252 -6.27 -15.93 -4.93
C GLN A 252 -6.49 -17.41 -5.23
N LYS A 253 -5.61 -18.26 -4.70
CA LYS A 253 -5.79 -19.71 -4.78
C LYS A 253 -6.99 -20.13 -3.94
N ASP A 254 -7.70 -21.16 -4.39
CA ASP A 254 -8.84 -21.78 -3.69
C ASP A 254 -10.06 -20.86 -3.49
N VAL A 255 -10.21 -19.82 -4.32
CA VAL A 255 -11.39 -18.96 -4.36
C VAL A 255 -12.17 -19.23 -5.64
N ALA A 256 -13.46 -19.58 -5.51
CA ALA A 256 -14.35 -19.75 -6.65
C ALA A 256 -14.56 -18.41 -7.38
N TYR A 257 -14.65 -18.49 -8.71
CA TYR A 257 -14.90 -17.30 -9.52
C TYR A 257 -16.38 -16.92 -9.44
N GLU A 258 -16.67 -15.88 -8.67
CA GLU A 258 -18.01 -15.31 -8.55
C GLU A 258 -17.95 -13.79 -8.71
N TRP A 259 -18.42 -13.29 -9.85
CA TRP A 259 -18.49 -11.85 -10.11
C TRP A 259 -19.68 -11.24 -9.36
N THR A 260 -19.41 -10.67 -8.20
CA THR A 260 -20.43 -10.05 -7.33
C THR A 260 -20.67 -8.58 -7.66
N GLU A 261 -21.78 -8.01 -7.20
CA GLU A 261 -22.04 -6.56 -7.30
C GLU A 261 -20.92 -5.70 -6.71
N LYS A 262 -20.25 -6.19 -5.66
CA LYS A 262 -19.07 -5.54 -5.07
C LYS A 262 -17.88 -5.49 -6.05
N CYS A 263 -17.72 -6.52 -6.88
CA CYS A 263 -16.69 -6.55 -7.92
C CYS A 263 -17.04 -5.59 -9.05
N GLU A 264 -18.30 -5.56 -9.47
CA GLU A 264 -18.78 -4.61 -10.49
C GLU A 264 -18.64 -3.15 -10.03
N ALA A 265 -19.06 -2.83 -8.81
CA ALA A 265 -18.90 -1.51 -8.23
C ALA A 265 -17.42 -1.09 -8.14
N ALA A 266 -16.54 -2.00 -7.70
CA ALA A 266 -15.10 -1.77 -7.65
C ALA A 266 -14.49 -1.54 -9.05
N PHE A 267 -14.92 -2.32 -10.04
CA PHE A 267 -14.48 -2.21 -11.43
C PHE A 267 -14.87 -0.85 -12.03
N ALA A 268 -16.15 -0.46 -11.90
CA ALA A 268 -16.65 0.84 -12.35
C ALA A 268 -15.97 2.01 -11.62
N GLN A 269 -15.77 1.90 -10.30
CA GLN A 269 -15.09 2.92 -9.50
C GLN A 269 -13.63 3.11 -9.93
N LEU A 270 -12.90 2.02 -10.24
CA LEU A 270 -11.52 2.12 -10.73
C LEU A 270 -11.44 2.77 -12.10
N LYS A 271 -12.34 2.40 -13.03
CA LYS A 271 -12.43 3.07 -14.33
C LYS A 271 -12.64 4.57 -14.16
N ARG A 272 -13.62 4.97 -13.35
CA ARG A 272 -13.91 6.38 -13.07
C ARG A 272 -12.73 7.11 -12.44
N SER A 273 -12.04 6.47 -11.49
CA SER A 273 -10.90 7.08 -10.80
C SER A 273 -9.71 7.29 -11.74
N LEU A 274 -9.51 6.41 -12.72
CA LEU A 274 -8.45 6.52 -13.72
C LEU A 274 -8.79 7.52 -14.83
N THR A 275 -10.06 7.69 -15.18
CA THR A 275 -10.50 8.70 -16.15
C THR A 275 -10.54 10.12 -15.57
N THR A 276 -10.78 10.25 -14.27
CA THR A 276 -10.79 11.53 -13.54
C THR A 276 -9.51 11.77 -12.74
N ALA A 277 -8.46 11.00 -13.04
CA ALA A 277 -7.17 11.08 -12.36
C ALA A 277 -6.60 12.51 -12.43
N PRO A 278 -6.12 13.07 -11.30
CA PRO A 278 -5.50 14.39 -11.29
C PRO A 278 -4.12 14.34 -11.97
N VAL A 279 -3.66 15.50 -12.42
CA VAL A 279 -2.26 15.69 -12.81
C VAL A 279 -1.41 15.66 -11.54
N LEU A 280 -0.41 14.78 -11.52
CA LEU A 280 0.55 14.69 -10.42
C LEU A 280 1.66 15.71 -10.60
N VAL A 281 1.97 16.45 -9.55
CA VAL A 281 3.05 17.43 -9.55
C VAL A 281 4.40 16.73 -9.38
N LEU A 282 5.39 17.20 -10.12
CA LEU A 282 6.78 16.75 -9.97
C LEU A 282 7.39 17.35 -8.71
N PRO A 283 7.93 16.54 -7.79
CA PRO A 283 8.40 17.02 -6.49
C PRO A 283 9.63 17.92 -6.61
N GLU A 284 9.69 18.95 -5.79
CA GLU A 284 10.75 19.96 -5.72
C GLU A 284 11.42 19.95 -4.34
N ALA A 285 12.73 19.68 -4.32
CA ALA A 285 13.55 19.66 -3.10
C ALA A 285 13.53 21.02 -2.38
N GLY A 286 13.52 21.00 -1.04
CA GLY A 286 13.60 22.20 -0.21
C GLY A 286 12.28 22.97 0.02
N LEU A 287 11.18 22.66 -0.69
CA LEU A 287 9.86 23.25 -0.41
C LEU A 287 9.09 22.54 0.71
N GLY A 288 9.64 21.42 1.20
CA GLY A 288 9.00 20.52 2.15
C GLY A 288 7.82 19.74 1.56
N PHE A 289 7.38 18.72 2.29
CA PHE A 289 6.29 17.84 1.87
C PHE A 289 5.18 17.79 2.91
N LEU A 290 3.97 17.44 2.45
CA LEU A 290 2.83 17.11 3.30
C LEU A 290 2.47 15.65 3.05
N VAL A 291 2.48 14.83 4.09
CA VAL A 291 2.18 13.40 4.02
C VAL A 291 0.89 13.14 4.79
N TYR A 292 -0.16 12.68 4.12
CA TYR A 292 -1.39 12.28 4.77
C TYR A 292 -1.45 10.76 4.83
N THR A 293 -1.72 10.20 6.01
CA THR A 293 -1.86 8.75 6.21
C THR A 293 -3.22 8.42 6.79
N ASP A 294 -3.76 7.29 6.35
CA ASP A 294 -5.03 6.72 6.82
C ASP A 294 -4.90 5.19 6.90
N ALA A 295 -5.39 4.59 7.97
CA ALA A 295 -5.47 3.15 8.10
C ALA A 295 -6.89 2.68 8.40
N CYS A 296 -7.26 1.53 7.83
CA CYS A 296 -8.47 0.85 8.20
C CYS A 296 -8.24 -0.67 8.25
N TYR A 297 -9.23 -1.41 8.76
CA TYR A 297 -9.15 -2.87 8.90
C TYR A 297 -9.02 -3.62 7.57
N THR A 298 -9.16 -2.93 6.43
CA THR A 298 -8.99 -3.53 5.10
C THR A 298 -7.67 -3.15 4.42
N GLY A 299 -7.07 -2.00 4.77
CA GLY A 299 -5.83 -1.56 4.13
C GLY A 299 -5.28 -0.24 4.68
N LEU A 300 -4.12 0.12 4.15
CA LEU A 300 -3.40 1.37 4.42
C LEU A 300 -3.50 2.27 3.19
N GLY A 301 -3.70 3.56 3.41
CA GLY A 301 -3.71 4.60 2.39
C GLY A 301 -2.80 5.76 2.78
N CYS A 302 -2.16 6.38 1.80
CA CYS A 302 -1.40 7.59 2.01
C CYS A 302 -1.36 8.46 0.75
N VAL A 303 -1.22 9.77 0.97
CA VAL A 303 -1.11 10.79 -0.07
C VAL A 303 0.12 11.63 0.22
N LEU A 304 0.99 11.78 -0.78
CA LEU A 304 2.11 12.71 -0.76
C LEU A 304 1.71 13.97 -1.52
N MET A 305 1.84 15.12 -0.88
CA MET A 305 1.52 16.42 -1.43
C MET A 305 2.69 17.37 -1.26
N GLN A 306 2.73 18.37 -2.14
CA GLN A 306 3.65 19.49 -2.04
C GLN A 306 2.95 20.76 -2.51
N GLY A 307 2.98 21.81 -1.69
CA GLY A 307 2.10 22.97 -1.88
C GLY A 307 0.63 22.53 -1.95
N SER A 308 -0.09 22.95 -2.99
CA SER A 308 -1.48 22.53 -3.26
C SER A 308 -1.60 21.31 -4.16
N GLY A 309 -0.49 20.74 -4.64
CA GLY A 309 -0.46 19.67 -5.61
C GLY A 309 -0.28 18.28 -4.98
N VAL A 310 -0.83 17.26 -5.62
CA VAL A 310 -0.58 15.86 -5.25
C VAL A 310 0.63 15.34 -6.03
N VAL A 311 1.61 14.79 -5.32
CA VAL A 311 2.81 14.17 -5.92
C VAL A 311 2.58 12.69 -6.23
N ALA A 312 1.97 11.96 -5.29
CA ALA A 312 1.65 10.55 -5.46
C ALA A 312 0.61 10.06 -4.45
N TYR A 313 -0.20 9.09 -4.88
CA TYR A 313 -1.00 8.23 -4.00
C TYR A 313 -0.29 6.90 -3.78
N ALA A 314 -0.40 6.34 -2.58
CA ALA A 314 0.02 4.97 -2.31
C ALA A 314 -0.97 4.27 -1.39
N SER A 315 -1.24 3.00 -1.67
CA SER A 315 -2.12 2.17 -0.85
C SER A 315 -1.71 0.72 -0.91
N ARG A 316 -2.04 -0.04 0.15
CA ARG A 316 -1.77 -1.48 0.23
C ARG A 316 -2.79 -2.18 1.13
N GLN A 317 -3.17 -3.40 0.79
CA GLN A 317 -3.97 -4.25 1.70
C GLN A 317 -3.16 -4.68 2.93
N LEU A 318 -3.84 -4.92 4.05
CA LEU A 318 -3.19 -5.45 5.25
C LEU A 318 -2.64 -6.86 5.02
N LYS A 319 -1.42 -7.11 5.50
CA LYS A 319 -0.86 -8.46 5.60
C LYS A 319 -1.66 -9.28 6.60
N VAL A 320 -1.58 -10.59 6.50
CA VAL A 320 -2.28 -11.54 7.38
C VAL A 320 -2.05 -11.21 8.86
N HIS A 321 -0.82 -10.92 9.26
CA HIS A 321 -0.50 -10.55 10.65
C HIS A 321 -0.90 -9.12 11.03
N GLU A 322 -0.95 -8.18 10.06
CA GLU A 322 -1.37 -6.80 10.29
C GLU A 322 -2.88 -6.72 10.60
N LYS A 323 -3.69 -7.69 10.14
CA LYS A 323 -5.14 -7.76 10.45
C LYS A 323 -5.43 -7.86 11.95
N ASN A 324 -4.47 -8.39 12.73
CA ASN A 324 -4.61 -8.54 14.18
C ASN A 324 -4.05 -7.32 14.94
N TYR A 325 -3.62 -6.28 14.25
CA TYR A 325 -3.07 -5.10 14.90
C TYR A 325 -4.19 -4.25 15.50
N PRO A 326 -3.99 -3.70 16.70
CA PRO A 326 -4.90 -2.68 17.22
C PRO A 326 -4.82 -1.42 16.33
N THR A 327 -5.88 -0.62 16.33
CA THR A 327 -6.01 0.57 15.45
C THR A 327 -4.78 1.47 15.50
N HIS A 328 -4.28 1.81 16.68
CA HIS A 328 -3.08 2.66 16.81
C HIS A 328 -1.82 2.08 16.12
N ASP A 329 -1.67 0.75 16.09
CA ASP A 329 -0.56 0.09 15.38
C ASP A 329 -0.80 0.04 13.87
N LEU A 330 -2.06 -0.01 13.42
CA LEU A 330 -2.41 0.12 12.01
C LEU A 330 -2.11 1.52 11.47
N GLU A 331 -2.44 2.55 12.24
CA GLU A 331 -2.13 3.93 11.90
C GLU A 331 -0.61 4.15 11.80
N LEU A 332 0.14 3.63 12.79
CA LEU A 332 1.60 3.66 12.73
C LEU A 332 2.15 2.84 11.55
N ALA A 333 1.49 1.74 11.17
CA ALA A 333 1.85 0.99 9.99
C ALA A 333 1.64 1.79 8.69
N ALA A 334 0.61 2.63 8.61
CA ALA A 334 0.38 3.53 7.48
C ALA A 334 1.50 4.57 7.35
N VAL A 335 1.92 5.16 8.47
CA VAL A 335 3.09 6.07 8.53
C VAL A 335 4.36 5.38 8.02
N VAL A 336 4.70 4.22 8.58
CA VAL A 336 5.89 3.47 8.18
C VAL A 336 5.80 3.03 6.71
N PHE A 337 4.61 2.70 6.22
CA PHE A 337 4.37 2.36 4.82
C PHE A 337 4.63 3.56 3.89
N ALA A 338 4.13 4.75 4.22
CA ALA A 338 4.36 5.97 3.45
C ALA A 338 5.86 6.30 3.37
N LEU A 339 6.55 6.31 4.52
CA LEU A 339 7.98 6.63 4.59
C LEU A 339 8.87 5.62 3.88
N LYS A 340 8.51 4.34 3.88
CA LYS A 340 9.21 3.32 3.09
C LYS A 340 8.97 3.48 1.59
N THR A 341 7.74 3.84 1.22
CA THR A 341 7.36 4.00 -0.19
C THR A 341 8.05 5.21 -0.81
N TRP A 342 8.10 6.32 -0.09
CA TRP A 342 8.66 7.59 -0.56
C TRP A 342 9.98 7.95 0.11
N ARG A 343 10.75 6.94 0.55
CA ARG A 343 12.07 7.18 1.15
C ARG A 343 12.96 8.05 0.28
N TYR A 344 12.93 7.85 -1.04
CA TYR A 344 13.73 8.61 -1.99
C TYR A 344 13.38 10.10 -2.07
N LEU A 345 12.14 10.49 -1.69
CA LEU A 345 11.71 11.90 -1.65
C LEU A 345 11.82 12.52 -0.26
N LEU A 346 11.52 11.75 0.78
CA LEU A 346 11.37 12.26 2.14
C LEU A 346 12.66 12.19 2.96
N TYR A 347 13.63 11.38 2.57
CA TYR A 347 14.86 11.21 3.33
C TYR A 347 15.77 12.43 3.14
N GLY A 348 16.13 13.09 4.24
CA GLY A 348 16.93 14.32 4.23
C GLY A 348 16.12 15.61 3.98
N GLU A 349 14.81 15.52 3.78
CA GLU A 349 13.91 16.66 3.60
C GLU A 349 13.06 16.88 4.86
N LYS A 350 12.66 18.13 5.10
CA LYS A 350 11.70 18.47 6.16
C LYS A 350 10.27 18.30 5.65
N PHE A 351 9.43 17.63 6.41
CA PHE A 351 8.02 17.46 6.02
C PHE A 351 7.07 17.42 7.21
N THR A 352 5.78 17.64 6.92
CA THR A 352 4.70 17.51 7.90
C THR A 352 3.92 16.25 7.60
N LEU A 353 3.71 15.41 8.61
CA LEU A 353 2.91 14.21 8.51
C LEU A 353 1.59 14.40 9.27
N PHE A 354 0.48 14.18 8.56
CA PHE A 354 -0.87 14.24 9.10
C PHE A 354 -1.45 12.83 9.31
N THR A 355 -1.96 12.60 10.51
CA THR A 355 -2.70 11.39 10.89
C THR A 355 -4.02 11.76 11.54
N ASP A 356 -5.04 10.95 11.32
CA ASP A 356 -6.36 11.08 11.96
C ASP A 356 -6.42 10.43 13.35
N HIS A 357 -5.29 9.94 13.87
CA HIS A 357 -5.22 9.30 15.16
C HIS A 357 -4.38 10.09 16.17
N LYS A 358 -5.07 10.86 17.03
CA LYS A 358 -4.46 11.78 17.99
C LYS A 358 -3.40 11.14 18.89
N SER A 359 -3.53 9.86 19.25
CA SER A 359 -2.55 9.22 20.14
C SER A 359 -1.16 9.07 19.51
N LEU A 360 -1.04 9.13 18.18
CA LEU A 360 0.25 9.05 17.50
C LEU A 360 1.10 10.30 17.70
N THR A 361 0.51 11.48 17.97
CA THR A 361 1.28 12.70 18.25
C THR A 361 2.16 12.56 19.49
N TYR A 362 1.77 11.67 20.42
CA TYR A 362 2.53 11.39 21.65
C TYR A 362 3.56 10.25 21.50
N LEU A 363 3.66 9.61 20.32
CA LEU A 363 4.48 8.42 20.09
C LEU A 363 5.95 8.62 20.48
N PHE A 364 6.52 9.78 20.18
CA PHE A 364 7.93 10.12 20.50
C PHE A 364 8.17 10.39 21.99
N THR A 365 7.11 10.71 22.74
CA THR A 365 7.19 11.06 24.18
C THR A 365 6.81 9.91 25.11
N GLN A 366 6.29 8.81 24.55
CA GLN A 366 5.77 7.70 25.32
C GLN A 366 6.91 6.85 25.90
N LYS A 367 6.94 6.71 27.24
CA LYS A 367 8.02 5.99 27.96
C LYS A 367 8.03 4.48 27.74
N GLU A 368 6.86 3.88 27.50
CA GLU A 368 6.71 2.43 27.30
C GLU A 368 6.09 2.14 25.93
N LEU A 369 6.92 1.58 25.04
CA LEU A 369 6.55 1.14 23.69
C LEU A 369 6.75 -0.37 23.56
N ASN A 370 5.84 -1.03 22.82
CA ASN A 370 6.00 -2.44 22.43
C ASN A 370 7.22 -2.60 21.49
N MET A 371 7.86 -3.78 21.44
CA MET A 371 9.00 -4.09 20.56
C MET A 371 8.75 -3.71 19.08
N ARG A 372 7.53 -3.91 18.57
CA ARG A 372 7.16 -3.47 17.21
C ARG A 372 7.27 -1.96 17.04
N GLN A 373 6.68 -1.21 17.97
CA GLN A 373 6.68 0.25 17.98
C GLN A 373 8.09 0.79 18.17
N ARG A 374 8.93 0.17 19.02
CA ARG A 374 10.35 0.54 19.19
C ARG A 374 11.12 0.43 17.88
N ARG A 375 11.00 -0.69 17.17
CA ARG A 375 11.65 -0.89 15.86
C ARG A 375 11.17 0.11 14.81
N TRP A 376 9.88 0.44 14.82
CA TRP A 376 9.36 1.47 13.92
C TRP A 376 9.82 2.86 14.32
N LEU A 377 9.86 3.19 15.61
CA LEU A 377 10.37 4.46 16.10
C LEU A 377 11.83 4.69 15.71
N GLU A 378 12.66 3.65 15.81
CA GLU A 378 14.05 3.70 15.33
C GLU A 378 14.11 4.09 13.85
N TYR A 379 13.28 3.48 13.00
CA TYR A 379 13.17 3.85 11.59
C TYR A 379 12.61 5.27 11.38
N LEU A 380 11.69 5.74 12.22
CA LEU A 380 11.13 7.09 12.13
C LEU A 380 12.16 8.16 12.49
N LYS A 381 13.08 7.88 13.42
CA LYS A 381 14.12 8.82 13.85
C LYS A 381 15.10 9.20 12.73
N ASP A 382 15.19 8.38 11.69
CA ASP A 382 16.01 8.66 10.50
C ASP A 382 15.42 9.80 9.63
N TYR A 383 14.20 10.27 9.93
CA TYR A 383 13.49 11.28 9.16
C TYR A 383 13.27 12.55 9.99
N ASP A 384 13.35 13.72 9.34
CA ASP A 384 13.09 15.02 9.94
C ASP A 384 11.66 15.47 9.61
N PHE A 385 10.70 15.22 10.53
CA PHE A 385 9.30 15.56 10.30
C PHE A 385 8.54 15.98 11.56
N SER A 386 7.52 16.83 11.36
CA SER A 386 6.50 17.12 12.37
C SER A 386 5.30 16.19 12.21
N LEU A 387 4.79 15.67 13.34
CA LEU A 387 3.60 14.82 13.35
C LEU A 387 2.41 15.60 13.87
N GLU A 388 1.43 15.84 13.00
CA GLU A 388 0.26 16.65 13.27
C GLU A 388 -1.04 15.82 13.19
N TYR A 389 -1.96 16.11 14.10
CA TYR A 389 -3.27 15.49 14.10
C TYR A 389 -4.21 16.26 13.18
N HIS A 390 -4.83 15.56 12.24
CA HIS A 390 -5.81 16.14 11.33
C HIS A 390 -7.11 15.30 11.36
N PRO A 391 -8.26 15.87 11.75
CA PRO A 391 -9.51 15.10 11.84
C PRO A 391 -9.85 14.46 10.49
N GLY A 392 -10.26 13.19 10.47
CA GLY A 392 -10.57 12.47 9.22
C GLY A 392 -11.66 13.11 8.35
N LYS A 393 -12.61 13.87 8.95
CA LYS A 393 -13.61 14.68 8.22
C LYS A 393 -13.02 15.94 7.56
N ALA A 394 -11.82 16.35 7.93
CA ALA A 394 -11.11 17.49 7.36
C ALA A 394 -10.07 17.07 6.30
N ASN A 395 -9.75 15.78 6.15
CA ASN A 395 -8.96 15.22 5.02
C ASN A 395 -9.61 15.42 3.63
N VAL A 396 -10.72 16.15 3.58
CA VAL A 396 -11.43 16.63 2.39
C VAL A 396 -10.56 17.59 1.56
N VAL A 397 -9.46 18.13 2.09
CA VAL A 397 -8.54 19.01 1.32
C VAL A 397 -8.00 18.31 0.06
N ALA A 398 -7.66 17.01 0.12
CA ALA A 398 -7.30 16.23 -1.06
C ALA A 398 -8.48 15.97 -2.02
N ASP A 399 -9.72 15.99 -1.50
CA ASP A 399 -10.97 15.79 -2.24
C ASP A 399 -11.48 17.10 -2.89
N ALA A 400 -11.14 18.25 -2.31
CA ALA A 400 -11.48 19.59 -2.77
C ALA A 400 -10.48 20.11 -3.81
N LEU A 401 -9.18 19.80 -3.67
CA LEU A 401 -8.13 20.23 -4.60
C LEU A 401 -8.14 19.48 -5.94
N SER A 402 -8.78 18.31 -6.01
CA SER A 402 -9.02 17.60 -7.28
C SER A 402 -10.13 18.25 -8.13
N ARG A 403 -10.90 19.18 -7.55
CA ARG A 403 -11.92 19.97 -8.25
C ARG A 403 -11.40 21.38 -8.44
N ARG A 404 -10.96 21.74 -9.65
CA ARG A 404 -10.72 23.15 -9.98
C ARG A 404 -12.04 23.94 -9.80
N PRO A 405 -12.06 25.04 -9.03
CA PRO A 405 -13.15 26.00 -9.13
C PRO A 405 -12.85 26.93 -10.31
N SER A 406 -13.62 26.81 -11.38
CA SER A 406 -13.83 27.94 -12.28
C SER A 406 -14.71 28.96 -11.53
N ARG A 407 -14.16 30.15 -11.27
CA ARG A 407 -14.82 31.42 -10.92
C ARG A 407 -16.13 31.60 -11.72
N ASP A 408 -17.25 32.17 -11.29
CA ASP A 408 -17.73 32.99 -10.16
C ASP A 408 -19.17 32.53 -9.85
N THR A 409 -19.73 32.52 -8.63
CA THR A 409 -20.47 33.62 -8.00
C THR A 409 -21.02 33.10 -6.67
N GLU A 410 -21.01 33.96 -5.65
CA GLU A 410 -21.61 33.75 -4.33
C GLU A 410 -23.13 33.46 -4.40
N VAL A 411 -23.67 32.78 -3.36
CA VAL A 411 -24.87 33.17 -2.57
C VAL A 411 -25.44 31.96 -1.78
N VAL A 412 -25.21 32.02 -0.46
CA VAL A 412 -26.19 31.86 0.64
C VAL A 412 -26.69 30.44 1.06
N THR A 413 -26.15 30.05 2.23
CA THR A 413 -26.79 29.46 3.44
C THR A 413 -27.41 28.05 3.45
N CYS A 414 -26.81 27.21 4.31
CA CYS A 414 -27.39 26.73 5.59
C CYS A 414 -28.92 26.65 5.69
N HIS A 415 -29.52 25.48 5.42
CA HIS A 415 -30.87 25.01 5.79
C HIS A 415 -30.90 23.53 5.26
N MET A 416 -31.17 22.42 5.95
CA MET A 416 -31.97 22.10 7.13
C MET A 416 -31.48 20.75 7.72
N MET A 417 -31.47 20.66 9.06
CA MET A 417 -31.75 19.42 9.78
C MET A 417 -33.28 19.24 9.84
N HIS A 418 -33.76 18.00 10.06
CA HIS A 418 -35.18 17.56 10.12
C HIS A 418 -35.85 17.45 8.73
N GLU A 419 -36.49 16.35 8.31
CA GLU A 419 -37.54 15.53 8.95
C GLU A 419 -37.65 14.10 8.34
N TYR A 420 -38.19 13.16 9.15
CA TYR A 420 -39.06 11.97 8.88
C TYR A 420 -38.97 11.20 7.54
N GLY A 421 -39.10 9.87 7.43
CA GLY A 421 -39.80 8.88 8.25
C GLY A 421 -40.72 8.03 7.33
N LEU A 422 -40.61 6.69 7.44
CA LEU A 422 -41.60 5.64 7.10
C LEU A 422 -41.91 5.26 5.63
N LEU A 423 -41.80 3.96 5.31
CA LEU A 423 -42.91 3.00 5.03
C LEU A 423 -42.29 1.63 4.65
N GLU A 424 -42.36 0.64 5.55
CA GLU A 424 -43.38 -0.43 5.60
C GLU A 424 -43.06 -1.63 4.67
N ALA A 425 -42.48 -2.65 5.29
CA ALA A 425 -42.34 -3.99 4.75
C ALA A 425 -43.36 -4.91 5.42
N ALA A 426 -44.44 -5.20 4.70
CA ALA A 426 -45.30 -6.36 4.84
C ALA A 426 -45.92 -6.55 3.44
N THR A 427 -45.89 -7.70 2.75
CA THR A 427 -46.71 -8.88 3.06
C THR A 427 -46.51 -9.91 1.92
N ILE A 428 -45.95 -11.10 2.24
CA ILE A 428 -46.49 -12.47 1.94
C ILE A 428 -46.44 -13.00 0.49
N VAL A 429 -46.22 -14.27 0.14
CA VAL A 429 -45.85 -15.57 0.77
C VAL A 429 -45.51 -16.50 -0.42
N CYS A 430 -44.57 -17.44 -0.25
CA CYS A 430 -44.74 -18.80 -0.76
C CYS A 430 -44.03 -19.78 0.17
N GLN A 431 -44.84 -20.54 0.90
CA GLN A 431 -44.49 -21.75 1.63
C GLN A 431 -44.28 -22.88 0.60
N THR A 432 -43.21 -23.67 0.73
CA THR A 432 -43.22 -25.13 0.98
C THR A 432 -41.80 -25.70 0.85
N GLU A 433 -41.59 -26.80 1.59
CA GLU A 433 -40.55 -27.84 1.47
C GLU A 433 -39.48 -27.93 2.57
N VAL A 434 -39.46 -29.12 3.15
CA VAL A 434 -38.66 -29.71 4.25
C VAL A 434 -38.17 -31.06 3.67
N PRO A 435 -37.14 -31.76 4.19
CA PRO A 435 -35.78 -31.43 4.64
C PRO A 435 -34.73 -32.31 3.88
N ILE A 436 -33.44 -32.18 4.20
CA ILE A 436 -32.51 -33.29 4.54
C ILE A 436 -31.17 -32.69 4.99
N GLU A 437 -30.75 -33.14 6.17
CA GLU A 437 -29.42 -33.14 6.77
C GLU A 437 -28.25 -32.79 5.83
N THR A 438 -27.47 -31.74 6.14
CA THR A 438 -26.00 -31.88 6.26
C THR A 438 -25.37 -30.64 6.91
N GLN A 439 -24.44 -30.90 7.85
CA GLN A 439 -23.14 -30.22 7.94
C GLN A 439 -22.80 -29.12 8.97
N VAL A 440 -23.61 -28.78 9.99
CA VAL A 440 -23.05 -28.00 11.13
C VAL A 440 -23.55 -28.39 12.52
N MET A 441 -24.12 -29.58 12.68
CA MET A 441 -24.42 -30.12 14.02
C MET A 441 -23.16 -30.60 14.77
N ILE A 442 -21.98 -30.63 14.16
CA ILE A 442 -20.74 -31.08 14.83
C ILE A 442 -19.54 -30.23 14.36
N CYS A 443 -19.51 -28.96 14.76
CA CYS A 443 -18.24 -28.22 14.91
C CYS A 443 -18.28 -27.32 16.17
N ALA A 444 -18.78 -27.93 17.24
CA ALA A 444 -18.33 -27.73 18.62
C ALA A 444 -18.48 -26.31 19.19
N GLN A 445 -19.57 -26.13 19.92
CA GLN A 445 -19.58 -25.54 21.28
C GLN A 445 -18.30 -24.78 21.68
N MET A 446 -18.26 -23.48 21.41
CA MET A 446 -17.59 -22.51 22.29
C MET A 446 -18.58 -21.40 22.64
N ARG A 447 -19.69 -21.79 23.26
CA ARG A 447 -20.35 -20.89 24.21
C ARG A 447 -19.52 -20.99 25.49
N LEU A 448 -18.84 -19.90 25.86
CA LEU A 448 -18.57 -19.64 27.27
C LEU A 448 -19.95 -19.38 27.92
N GLN A 449 -20.70 -20.45 28.18
CA GLN A 449 -21.80 -20.45 29.13
C GLN A 449 -21.27 -21.17 30.35
N THR A 450 -20.91 -20.40 31.35
CA THR A 450 -20.31 -20.91 32.58
C THR A 450 -21.06 -20.41 33.81
N VAL A 451 -22.04 -19.53 33.63
CA VAL A 451 -23.04 -19.24 34.67
C VAL A 451 -24.34 -19.94 34.28
N SER A 452 -24.73 -20.96 35.04
CA SER A 452 -26.02 -21.63 34.86
C SER A 452 -27.15 -20.63 35.09
N THR A 453 -27.91 -20.31 34.04
CA THR A 453 -29.06 -19.40 34.12
C THR A 453 -30.14 -19.94 35.06
N GLN A 454 -30.24 -21.26 35.22
CA GLN A 454 -31.11 -21.88 36.22
C GLN A 454 -30.70 -21.52 37.66
N ARG A 455 -29.40 -21.64 37.99
CA ARG A 455 -28.89 -21.25 39.32
C ARG A 455 -29.06 -19.75 39.59
N VAL A 456 -28.91 -18.92 38.56
CA VAL A 456 -29.15 -17.47 38.67
C VAL A 456 -30.63 -17.21 38.92
N SER A 457 -31.55 -17.84 38.17
CA SER A 457 -33.00 -17.68 38.35
C SER A 457 -33.46 -18.11 39.75
N GLU A 458 -32.97 -19.26 40.25
CA GLU A 458 -33.25 -19.73 41.62
C GLU A 458 -32.71 -18.76 42.67
N GLY A 459 -31.46 -18.32 42.51
CA GLY A 459 -30.85 -17.34 43.42
C GLY A 459 -31.58 -15.99 43.39
N GLN A 460 -32.06 -15.56 42.23
CA GLN A 460 -32.85 -14.34 42.07
C GLN A 460 -34.15 -14.47 42.85
N ARG A 461 -34.90 -15.57 42.71
CA ARG A 461 -36.19 -15.78 43.41
C ARG A 461 -36.08 -15.79 44.93
N ASN A 462 -34.92 -16.21 45.44
CA ASN A 462 -34.65 -16.25 46.88
C ASN A 462 -34.11 -14.92 47.44
N ASP A 463 -33.80 -13.94 46.58
CA ASP A 463 -33.33 -12.61 46.98
C ASP A 463 -34.52 -11.76 47.45
N GLN A 464 -34.38 -11.08 48.59
CA GLN A 464 -35.43 -10.21 49.14
C GLN A 464 -35.85 -9.09 48.18
N SER A 465 -34.97 -8.71 47.26
CA SER A 465 -35.22 -7.67 46.25
C SER A 465 -36.03 -8.17 45.05
N TYR A 466 -36.23 -9.49 44.91
CA TYR A 466 -36.89 -10.09 43.75
C TYR A 466 -38.32 -9.62 43.58
N SER A 467 -39.12 -9.66 44.65
CA SER A 467 -40.53 -9.24 44.61
C SER A 467 -40.65 -7.80 44.12
N ARG A 468 -39.77 -6.91 44.59
CA ARG A 468 -39.70 -5.50 44.17
C ARG A 468 -39.35 -5.35 42.69
N PHE A 469 -38.34 -6.07 42.18
CA PHE A 469 -37.97 -5.97 40.76
C PHE A 469 -38.97 -6.66 39.83
N SER A 470 -39.59 -7.76 40.28
CA SER A 470 -40.65 -8.45 39.54
C SER A 470 -41.92 -7.60 39.43
N GLU A 471 -42.31 -6.88 40.49
CA GLU A 471 -43.41 -5.91 40.45
C GLU A 471 -43.14 -4.74 39.50
N LEU A 472 -41.89 -4.24 39.43
CA LEU A 472 -41.49 -3.20 38.49
C LEU A 472 -41.57 -3.65 37.01
N VAL A 473 -41.31 -4.94 36.74
CA VAL A 473 -41.49 -5.52 35.40
C VAL A 473 -42.97 -5.69 35.07
N ARG A 474 -43.81 -6.11 36.03
CA ARG A 474 -45.25 -6.34 35.83
C ARG A 474 -46.07 -5.05 35.70
N SER A 475 -45.68 -4.00 36.42
CA SER A 475 -46.36 -2.70 36.40
C SER A 475 -46.06 -1.87 35.13
N ALA A 476 -45.08 -2.28 34.32
CA ALA A 476 -44.58 -1.55 33.14
C ALA A 476 -44.12 -0.09 33.42
N GLU A 477 -43.95 0.29 34.70
CA GLU A 477 -43.51 1.62 35.11
C GLU A 477 -42.02 1.88 34.79
N CYS A 478 -41.24 0.84 34.50
CA CYS A 478 -39.80 0.94 34.27
C CYS A 478 -39.34 0.12 33.04
N THR A 479 -38.87 0.81 31.99
CA THR A 479 -38.32 0.18 30.77
C THR A 479 -36.92 -0.43 30.95
N ASP A 480 -36.29 -0.20 32.10
CA ASP A 480 -34.94 -0.69 32.38
C ASP A 480 -34.91 -2.16 32.81
N TRP A 481 -36.01 -2.73 33.28
CA TRP A 481 -36.07 -4.13 33.75
C TRP A 481 -36.85 -5.01 32.78
N ALA A 482 -36.32 -6.19 32.49
CA ALA A 482 -36.97 -7.17 31.64
C ALA A 482 -36.77 -8.58 32.19
N GLU A 483 -37.81 -9.41 32.08
CA GLU A 483 -37.73 -10.85 32.33
C GLU A 483 -37.55 -11.58 30.99
N THR A 484 -36.52 -12.43 30.91
CA THR A 484 -36.23 -13.23 29.70
C THR A 484 -36.84 -14.63 29.77
N THR A 485 -36.89 -15.34 28.63
CA THR A 485 -37.49 -16.69 28.52
C THR A 485 -36.84 -17.76 29.41
N ASP A 486 -35.65 -17.47 29.92
CA ASP A 486 -34.90 -18.24 30.92
C ASP A 486 -35.30 -17.92 32.38
N GLN A 487 -36.42 -17.22 32.59
CA GLN A 487 -36.96 -16.84 33.91
C GLN A 487 -35.95 -16.03 34.76
N CYS A 488 -35.06 -15.30 34.10
CA CYS A 488 -34.08 -14.42 34.73
C CYS A 488 -34.47 -12.96 34.54
N LEU A 489 -34.29 -12.15 35.58
CA LEU A 489 -34.40 -10.70 35.51
C LEU A 489 -33.11 -10.08 34.98
N ARG A 490 -33.26 -9.10 34.10
CA ARG A 490 -32.18 -8.32 33.49
C ARG A 490 -32.39 -6.83 33.68
N TYR A 491 -31.32 -6.11 33.97
CA TYR A 491 -31.29 -4.65 34.04
C TYR A 491 -30.56 -4.08 32.82
N ARG A 492 -31.27 -3.31 31.98
CA ARG A 492 -30.77 -2.73 30.72
C ARG A 492 -30.09 -3.75 29.81
N GLY A 493 -30.69 -4.93 29.68
CA GLY A 493 -30.16 -6.06 28.90
C GLY A 493 -29.07 -6.90 29.59
N ARG A 494 -28.63 -6.53 30.80
CA ARG A 494 -27.57 -7.22 31.55
C ARG A 494 -28.19 -8.15 32.59
N LEU A 495 -27.63 -9.34 32.75
CA LEU A 495 -28.10 -10.32 33.73
C LEU A 495 -27.87 -9.79 35.16
N TRP A 496 -28.95 -9.67 35.93
CA TRP A 496 -28.84 -9.28 37.32
C TRP A 496 -28.35 -10.47 38.14
N ILE A 497 -27.31 -10.26 38.97
CA ILE A 497 -26.79 -11.29 39.86
C ILE A 497 -27.24 -10.99 41.30
N PRO A 498 -27.99 -11.90 41.95
CA PRO A 498 -28.49 -11.71 43.32
C PRO A 498 -27.35 -11.64 44.34
N GLU A 499 -27.64 -11.27 45.58
CA GLU A 499 -26.66 -11.25 46.67
C GLU A 499 -26.36 -12.65 47.22
N VAL A 500 -25.83 -13.50 46.33
CA VAL A 500 -25.36 -14.86 46.63
C VAL A 500 -23.83 -14.88 46.47
N PRO A 501 -23.06 -14.90 47.58
CA PRO A 501 -21.59 -14.80 47.55
C PRO A 501 -20.93 -15.82 46.63
N GLU A 502 -21.38 -17.07 46.66
CA GLU A 502 -20.82 -18.18 45.86
C GLU A 502 -20.94 -17.91 44.36
N LEU A 503 -22.08 -17.34 43.94
CA LEU A 503 -22.37 -17.05 42.54
C LEU A 503 -21.56 -15.84 42.02
N ARG A 504 -21.42 -14.79 42.85
CA ARG A 504 -20.62 -13.61 42.50
C ARG A 504 -19.13 -13.96 42.44
N ASP A 505 -18.63 -14.76 43.38
CA ASP A 505 -17.22 -15.17 43.43
C ASP A 505 -16.85 -16.08 42.26
N GLU A 506 -17.74 -17.00 41.85
CA GLU A 506 -17.57 -17.84 40.66
C GLU A 506 -17.38 -16.98 39.41
N ILE A 507 -18.26 -15.99 39.19
CA ILE A 507 -18.20 -15.06 38.06
C ILE A 507 -16.91 -14.22 38.09
N LEU A 508 -16.51 -13.74 39.28
CA LEU A 508 -15.28 -12.95 39.46
C LEU A 508 -14.03 -13.80 39.18
N GLN A 509 -13.99 -15.03 39.69
CA GLN A 509 -12.87 -15.95 39.52
C GLN A 509 -12.71 -16.36 38.07
N GLU A 510 -13.80 -16.66 37.37
CA GLU A 510 -13.76 -17.03 35.97
C GLU A 510 -13.34 -15.85 35.08
N SER A 511 -13.93 -14.67 35.31
CA SER A 511 -13.58 -13.45 34.57
C SER A 511 -12.09 -13.09 34.72
N HIS A 512 -11.48 -13.50 35.84
CA HIS A 512 -10.12 -13.18 36.20
C HIS A 512 -9.06 -14.27 35.89
N ARG A 513 -9.45 -15.55 35.88
CA ARG A 513 -8.54 -16.71 35.77
C ARG A 513 -8.84 -17.63 34.57
N SER A 514 -9.73 -17.25 33.65
CA SER A 514 -9.99 -18.08 32.47
C SER A 514 -8.71 -18.27 31.63
N ARG A 515 -8.63 -19.38 30.88
CA ARG A 515 -7.51 -19.65 29.94
C ARG A 515 -7.29 -18.52 28.92
N PHE A 516 -8.27 -17.62 28.74
CA PHE A 516 -8.24 -16.50 27.79
C PHE A 516 -8.06 -15.12 28.46
N THR A 517 -8.20 -15.02 29.79
CA THR A 517 -8.04 -13.79 30.57
C THR A 517 -6.94 -13.95 31.60
N VAL A 518 -5.72 -13.51 31.25
CA VAL A 518 -4.58 -13.51 32.18
C VAL A 518 -4.67 -12.26 33.06
N HIS A 519 -5.28 -12.41 34.25
CA HIS A 519 -5.25 -11.40 35.33
C HIS A 519 -5.59 -9.96 34.87
N PRO A 520 -6.79 -9.73 34.31
CA PRO A 520 -7.19 -8.40 33.86
C PRO A 520 -7.22 -7.42 35.04
N GLY A 521 -6.48 -6.31 34.92
CA GLY A 521 -6.49 -5.25 35.94
C GLY A 521 -7.90 -4.66 36.17
N ARG A 522 -8.09 -3.97 37.30
CA ARG A 522 -9.40 -3.50 37.83
C ARG A 522 -10.34 -2.91 36.78
N THR A 523 -9.83 -1.97 35.99
CA THR A 523 -10.65 -1.23 35.02
C THR A 523 -11.11 -2.13 33.88
N LYS A 524 -10.22 -3.02 33.41
CA LYS A 524 -10.51 -3.94 32.30
C LYS A 524 -11.53 -4.99 32.73
N MET A 525 -11.31 -5.64 33.87
CA MET A 525 -12.24 -6.64 34.40
C MET A 525 -13.66 -6.08 34.57
N TYR A 526 -13.79 -4.87 35.13
CA TYR A 526 -15.10 -4.22 35.26
C TYR A 526 -15.75 -3.89 33.90
N HIS A 527 -14.98 -3.42 32.92
CA HIS A 527 -15.50 -3.06 31.59
C HIS A 527 -15.94 -4.27 30.76
N ASP A 528 -15.33 -5.42 30.97
CA ASP A 528 -15.69 -6.65 30.28
C ASP A 528 -16.94 -7.29 30.93
N MET A 529 -16.99 -7.32 32.26
CA MET A 529 -18.12 -7.86 33.02
C MET A 529 -19.40 -7.03 32.87
N ARG A 530 -19.30 -5.68 32.87
CA ARG A 530 -20.48 -4.80 32.79
C ARG A 530 -21.30 -4.92 31.50
N ARG A 531 -20.78 -5.60 30.48
CA ARG A 531 -21.49 -5.85 29.22
C ARG A 531 -22.56 -6.95 29.39
N HIS A 532 -22.34 -7.86 30.33
CA HIS A 532 -23.15 -9.08 30.47
C HIS A 532 -23.81 -9.19 31.84
N PHE A 533 -23.18 -8.68 32.90
CA PHE A 533 -23.65 -8.80 34.28
C PHE A 533 -23.88 -7.44 34.94
N TRP A 534 -24.75 -7.43 35.94
CA TRP A 534 -25.02 -6.28 36.78
C TRP A 534 -25.41 -6.69 38.21
N TRP A 535 -24.88 -6.00 39.21
CA TRP A 535 -25.39 -6.00 40.59
C TRP A 535 -24.97 -4.71 41.32
N PRO A 536 -25.69 -4.30 42.38
CA PRO A 536 -25.30 -3.17 43.20
C PRO A 536 -23.90 -3.37 43.78
N GLY A 537 -23.01 -2.40 43.58
CA GLY A 537 -21.64 -2.49 44.12
C GLY A 537 -20.64 -3.31 43.29
N MET A 538 -21.01 -3.83 42.10
CA MET A 538 -20.14 -4.65 41.24
C MET A 538 -18.72 -4.08 41.03
N LYS A 539 -18.59 -2.77 40.84
CA LYS A 539 -17.27 -2.11 40.69
C LYS A 539 -16.40 -2.23 41.94
N ALA A 540 -17.01 -2.13 43.12
CA ALA A 540 -16.32 -2.26 44.41
C ALA A 540 -15.90 -3.72 44.64
N ASP A 541 -16.75 -4.68 44.31
CA ASP A 541 -16.45 -6.11 44.44
C ASP A 541 -15.31 -6.54 43.51
N VAL A 542 -15.33 -6.13 42.23
CA VAL A 542 -14.20 -6.33 41.30
C VAL A 542 -12.90 -5.73 41.86
N SER A 543 -13.00 -4.55 42.49
CA SER A 543 -11.84 -3.88 43.10
C SER A 543 -11.30 -4.62 44.32
N ARG A 544 -12.18 -5.20 45.14
CA ARG A 544 -11.83 -6.01 46.32
C ARG A 544 -11.20 -7.33 45.88
N PHE A 545 -11.79 -8.01 44.90
CA PHE A 545 -11.32 -9.27 44.34
C PHE A 545 -9.89 -9.17 43.80
N ILE A 546 -9.61 -8.16 42.96
CA ILE A 546 -8.26 -7.94 42.41
C ILE A 546 -7.25 -7.54 43.48
N ARG A 547 -7.67 -6.81 44.52
CA ARG A 547 -6.80 -6.45 45.66
C ARG A 547 -6.28 -7.69 46.39
N ASN A 548 -7.11 -8.72 46.49
CA ASN A 548 -6.79 -9.97 47.18
C ASN A 548 -6.04 -10.97 46.28
N CYS A 549 -5.83 -10.68 45.01
CA CYS A 549 -5.05 -11.55 44.12
C CYS A 549 -3.55 -11.25 44.20
N GLY A 550 -2.77 -12.22 44.73
CA GLY A 550 -1.31 -12.12 44.86
C GLY A 550 -0.58 -11.82 43.55
N ILE A 551 -0.96 -12.47 42.45
CA ILE A 551 -0.36 -12.24 41.12
C ILE A 551 -0.66 -10.81 40.63
N CYS A 552 -1.90 -10.32 40.79
CA CYS A 552 -2.25 -8.95 40.42
C CYS A 552 -1.56 -7.89 41.30
N GLN A 553 -1.22 -8.21 42.56
CA GLN A 553 -0.42 -7.32 43.41
C GLN A 553 1.05 -7.33 43.02
N GLN A 554 1.62 -8.50 42.66
CA GLN A 554 3.01 -8.62 42.23
C GLN A 554 3.28 -7.96 40.86
N VAL A 555 2.30 -7.99 39.96
CA VAL A 555 2.41 -7.41 38.60
C VAL A 555 2.06 -5.91 38.58
N LYS A 556 1.52 -5.36 39.67
CA LYS A 556 1.28 -3.91 39.77
C LYS A 556 2.61 -3.18 39.95
N ALA A 557 2.88 -2.21 39.10
CA ALA A 557 3.97 -1.27 39.30
C ALA A 557 3.80 -0.53 40.64
N GLU A 558 4.85 -0.54 41.46
CA GLU A 558 4.90 0.25 42.69
C GLU A 558 4.89 1.74 42.33
N HIS A 559 3.84 2.44 42.74
CA HIS A 559 3.74 3.91 42.59
C HIS A 559 4.47 4.68 43.69
N ARG A 560 5.46 4.06 44.35
CA ARG A 560 6.38 4.79 45.24
C ARG A 560 7.44 5.46 44.38
N ARG A 561 7.76 6.72 44.68
CA ARG A 561 8.99 7.33 44.15
C ARG A 561 10.16 6.43 44.57
N PRO A 562 11.13 6.12 43.69
CA PRO A 562 12.28 5.33 44.10
C PRO A 562 12.91 6.01 45.32
N GLY A 563 13.17 5.22 46.38
CA GLY A 563 14.01 5.70 47.47
C GLY A 563 15.32 6.19 46.86
N GLY A 564 15.73 7.42 47.20
CA GLY A 564 16.95 8.01 46.64
C GLY A 564 18.15 7.08 46.76
N LEU A 565 19.11 7.22 45.86
CA LEU A 565 20.32 6.39 45.82
C LEU A 565 20.98 6.34 47.21
N LEU A 566 21.31 5.13 47.67
CA LEU A 566 22.16 4.90 48.84
C LEU A 566 23.51 5.60 48.60
N LEU A 567 23.70 6.76 49.23
CA LEU A 567 25.01 7.41 49.30
C LEU A 567 25.90 6.55 50.20
N TYR A 568 26.85 5.83 49.60
CA TYR A 568 27.92 5.19 50.35
C TYR A 568 28.74 6.27 51.05
N ARG A 569 28.61 6.32 52.37
CA ARG A 569 29.33 7.26 53.25
C ARG A 569 30.62 6.58 53.69
N PHE A 570 31.72 6.85 53.01
CA PHE A 570 33.04 6.44 53.49
C PHE A 570 33.57 7.48 54.46
N LEU A 571 33.79 7.08 55.72
CA LEU A 571 34.51 7.86 56.72
C LEU A 571 35.98 7.46 56.64
N PHE A 572 36.84 8.36 56.18
CA PHE A 572 38.29 8.19 56.32
C PHE A 572 38.75 8.98 57.56
N PRO A 573 39.55 8.38 58.45
CA PRO A 573 40.15 9.10 59.56
C PRO A 573 41.33 9.93 59.04
N ASP A 574 41.19 11.25 59.06
CA ASP A 574 42.33 12.14 58.90
C ASP A 574 43.18 12.06 60.18
N GLY A 575 44.50 11.99 60.05
CA GLY A 575 45.48 11.68 61.12
C GLY A 575 45.53 12.61 62.35
N ASN A 576 44.54 13.49 62.53
CA ASN A 576 44.34 14.34 63.71
C ASN A 576 42.95 14.18 64.36
N GLY A 577 42.23 13.09 64.08
CA GLY A 577 41.05 12.68 64.88
C GLY A 577 39.78 13.52 64.70
N LYS A 578 39.66 14.30 63.62
CA LYS A 578 38.39 14.95 63.21
C LYS A 578 37.95 14.43 61.86
N THR A 579 36.68 14.02 61.76
CA THR A 579 36.10 13.39 60.57
C THR A 579 35.48 14.45 59.65
N SER A 580 35.98 14.56 58.43
CA SER A 580 35.49 15.50 57.39
C SER A 580 34.57 14.78 56.39
N LEU A 581 33.46 15.41 56.00
CA LEU A 581 32.51 14.87 55.00
C LEU A 581 32.86 15.38 53.59
N TRP A 582 33.10 14.49 52.62
CA TRP A 582 33.34 14.87 51.22
C TRP A 582 32.35 14.18 50.26
N ILE A 583 31.84 14.92 49.27
CA ILE A 583 30.96 14.45 48.19
C ILE A 583 31.68 14.69 46.85
N LEU A 584 31.93 13.63 46.06
CA LEU A 584 32.56 13.72 44.74
C LEU A 584 31.51 14.03 43.65
N SER A 585 31.64 15.16 42.95
CA SER A 585 30.93 15.45 41.69
C SER A 585 31.86 15.26 40.49
N ARG A 586 31.40 14.57 39.44
CA ARG A 586 32.14 14.37 38.17
C ARG A 586 32.39 15.71 37.46
N ILE A 587 33.66 15.98 37.18
CA ILE A 587 34.16 17.05 36.30
C ILE A 587 34.24 16.48 34.88
N THR A 588 33.66 17.16 33.89
CA THR A 588 33.88 16.92 32.46
C THR A 588 34.95 17.91 31.97
N GLU A 589 36.02 17.39 31.37
CA GLU A 589 37.15 18.16 30.83
C GLU A 589 36.81 18.77 29.45
N ASP A 590 36.86 20.10 29.37
CA ASP A 590 37.27 20.83 28.16
C ASP A 590 38.74 21.22 28.35
N ARG A 591 39.61 20.90 27.39
CA ARG A 591 40.96 21.49 27.25
C ARG A 591 41.30 21.69 25.78
N GLU A 592 41.40 22.96 25.40
CA GLU A 592 42.22 23.47 24.29
C GLU A 592 43.72 23.41 24.66
N GLU A 593 44.57 23.33 23.62
CA GLU A 593 45.80 24.11 23.37
C GLU A 593 46.93 23.28 22.71
N THR A 594 47.19 23.49 21.42
CA THR A 594 48.37 24.21 20.87
C THR A 594 48.34 24.27 19.35
#